data_AF-A0A7X6Y3Y8-F1
#
_entry.id   AF-A0A7X6Y3Y8-F1
#
_cell.length_a   1.000
_cell.length_b   1.000
_cell.length_c   1.000
_cell.angle_alpha   90.00
_cell.angle_beta   90.00
_cell.angle_gamma   90.00
#
_symmetry.space_group_name_H-M   'P 1'
#
loop_
_entity.id
_entity.type
_entity.pdbx_description
1 polymer ?
#
loop_
_entity_poly.entity_id
_entity_poly.type
_entity_poly.pdbx_seq_one_letter_code
_entity_poly.pdbx_strand_id
1 'polypeptide(L)'
;MKNYTIEKLRNVCLLGHGGTGKTTLAEAMLFNTGVLDRFGKVPDGTTTTDYDPEEIKRKFSINTALAPCEWKEYKINVIDTP
;
A
#
# COMPACT_ATOMS: atom_id res chain seq x y z
N MET A 1 -4.78 0.61 20.81
CA MET A 1 -5.18 0.93 19.42
C MET A 1 -6.16 2.09 19.47
N LYS A 2 -6.00 3.12 18.63
CA LYS A 2 -7.03 4.18 18.51
C LYS A 2 -8.35 3.54 18.07
N ASN A 3 -9.44 3.87 18.75
CA ASN A 3 -10.78 3.49 18.32
C ASN A 3 -11.24 4.48 17.25
N TYR A 4 -11.53 3.96 16.06
CA TYR A 4 -12.06 4.74 14.96
C TYR A 4 -13.57 4.55 14.91
N THR A 5 -14.31 5.66 14.80
CA THR A 5 -15.72 5.59 14.45
C THR A 5 -15.85 5.21 12.98
N ILE A 6 -17.01 4.68 12.58
CA ILE A 6 -17.26 4.24 11.21
C ILE A 6 -17.04 5.40 10.22
N GLU A 7 -17.41 6.62 10.61
CA GLU A 7 -17.28 7.83 9.80
C GLU A 7 -15.80 8.21 9.56
N LYS A 8 -14.87 7.75 10.41
CA LYS A 8 -13.43 7.98 10.31
C LYS A 8 -12.66 6.84 9.63
N LEU A 9 -13.33 5.78 9.18
CA LEU A 9 -12.71 4.66 8.45
C LEU A 9 -12.87 4.81 6.94
N ARG A 10 -11.78 4.61 6.18
CA ARG A 10 -11.79 4.56 4.72
C ARG A 10 -11.08 3.29 4.25
N ASN A 11 -11.75 2.51 3.41
CA ASN A 11 -11.13 1.39 2.71
C ASN A 11 -10.94 1.81 1.26
N VAL A 12 -9.69 1.80 0.79
CA VAL A 12 -9.33 2.30 -0.54
C VAL A 12 -8.64 1.16 -1.29
N CYS A 13 -9.27 0.68 -2.35
CA CYS A 13 -8.72 -0.35 -3.22
C CYS A 13 -8.08 0.29 -4.46
N LEU A 14 -6.83 -0.08 -4.75
CA LEU A 14 -6.10 0.40 -5.91
C LEU A 14 -6.27 -0.61 -7.04
N LEU A 15 -7.05 -0.24 -8.07
CA LEU A 15 -7.33 -1.08 -9.23
C LEU A 15 -6.73 -0.48 -10.51
N GLY A 16 -6.32 -1.35 -11.42
CA GLY A 16 -5.66 -0.94 -12.66
C GLY A 16 -4.88 -2.08 -13.30
N HIS A 17 -4.46 -1.90 -14.55
CA HIS A 17 -3.69 -2.92 -15.26
C HIS A 17 -2.29 -3.14 -14.66
N GLY A 18 -1.60 -4.19 -15.08
CA GLY A 18 -0.20 -4.41 -14.70
C GLY A 18 0.66 -3.22 -15.11
N GLY A 19 1.54 -2.76 -14.20
CA GLY A 19 2.46 -1.65 -14.48
C GLY A 19 1.87 -0.24 -14.43
N THR A 20 0.58 -0.06 -14.07
CA THR A 20 -0.03 1.28 -13.96
C THR A 20 0.37 2.05 -12.69
N GLY A 21 1.26 1.49 -11.86
CA GLY A 21 1.79 2.16 -10.67
C GLY A 21 0.98 2.00 -9.39
N LYS A 22 0.12 0.99 -9.28
CA LYS A 22 -0.73 0.73 -8.09
C LYS A 22 0.10 0.57 -6.81
N THR A 23 1.05 -0.36 -6.83
CA THR A 23 1.97 -0.61 -5.73
C THR A 23 2.83 0.61 -5.39
N THR A 24 3.27 1.36 -6.40
CA THR A 24 4.04 2.59 -6.20
C THR A 24 3.19 3.68 -5.52
N LEU A 25 1.91 3.77 -5.85
CA LEU A 25 0.98 4.67 -5.19
C LEU A 25 0.71 4.23 -3.75
N ALA A 26 0.52 2.93 -3.49
CA ALA A 26 0.40 2.41 -2.13
C ALA A 26 1.62 2.80 -1.28
N GLU A 27 2.82 2.56 -1.80
CA GLU A 27 4.08 2.94 -1.14
C GLU A 27 4.13 4.44 -0.85
N ALA A 28 3.66 5.29 -1.78
CA ALA A 28 3.62 6.74 -1.61
C ALA A 28 2.65 7.19 -0.52
N MET A 29 1.49 6.54 -0.44
CA MET A 29 0.52 6.81 0.61
C MET A 29 1.12 6.49 1.99
N LEU A 30 1.81 5.35 2.12
CA LEU A 30 2.42 4.93 3.38
C LEU A 30 3.62 5.80 3.76
N PHE A 31 4.47 6.17 2.81
CA PHE A 31 5.60 7.07 3.04
C PHE A 31 5.11 8.48 3.44
N ASN A 32 4.17 9.06 2.71
CA ASN A 32 3.66 10.42 2.97
C ASN A 32 2.87 10.53 4.28
N THR A 33 2.35 9.42 4.80
CA THR A 33 1.68 9.36 6.11
C THR A 33 2.65 9.06 7.25
N GLY A 34 3.94 8.85 6.96
CA GLY A 34 4.97 8.53 7.94
C GLY A 34 4.91 7.09 8.46
N VAL A 35 4.17 6.20 7.81
CA VAL A 35 4.17 4.75 8.13
C VAL A 35 5.50 4.11 7.71
N LEU A 36 6.11 4.60 6.63
CA LEU A 36 7.40 4.14 6.15
C LEU A 36 8.43 5.27 6.25
N ASP A 37 9.61 4.94 6.76
CA ASP A 37 10.76 5.86 6.81
C ASP A 37 11.48 5.95 5.45
N ARG A 38 11.24 4.99 4.56
CA ARG A 38 11.83 4.92 3.22
C ARG A 38 10.76 4.71 2.17
N PHE A 39 11.00 5.26 0.99
CA PHE A 39 10.16 5.04 -0.17
C PHE A 39 10.67 3.85 -1.00
N GLY A 40 10.01 2.70 -0.90
CA GLY A 40 10.33 1.50 -1.66
C GLY A 40 10.00 1.63 -3.16
N LYS A 41 10.62 0.77 -3.97
CA LYS A 41 10.42 0.74 -5.43
C LYS A 41 10.26 -0.69 -5.91
N VAL A 42 9.24 -0.91 -6.75
CA VAL A 42 8.96 -2.23 -7.38
C VAL A 42 10.18 -2.76 -8.15
N PRO A 43 10.89 -1.95 -8.99
CA PRO A 43 12.04 -2.46 -9.72
C PRO A 43 13.18 -2.97 -8.84
N ASP A 44 13.29 -2.42 -7.63
CA ASP A 44 14.32 -2.73 -6.64
C ASP A 44 13.88 -3.83 -5.67
N GLY A 45 12.60 -4.26 -5.72
CA GLY A 45 12.06 -5.27 -4.82
C GLY A 45 11.98 -4.82 -3.36
N THR A 46 11.80 -3.52 -3.12
CA THR A 46 11.86 -2.91 -1.78
C THR A 46 10.53 -2.34 -1.30
N THR A 47 9.47 -2.50 -2.10
CA THR A 47 8.10 -2.12 -1.74
C THR A 47 7.61 -2.91 -0.54
N THR A 48 6.74 -2.30 0.25
CA THR A 48 6.21 -2.89 1.49
C THR A 48 5.09 -3.89 1.21
N THR A 49 4.28 -3.64 0.18
CA THR A 49 3.11 -4.47 -0.16
C THR A 49 3.46 -5.71 -0.96
N ASP A 50 4.54 -5.70 -1.74
CA ASP A 50 5.08 -6.87 -2.46
C ASP A 50 6.15 -7.59 -1.62
N TYR A 51 5.73 -8.30 -0.58
CA TYR A 51 6.65 -9.01 0.33
C TYR A 51 6.87 -10.47 -0.04
N ASP A 52 6.09 -11.04 -0.96
CA ASP A 52 6.29 -12.42 -1.42
C ASP A 52 7.54 -12.49 -2.32
N PRO A 53 8.43 -13.48 -2.14
CA PRO A 53 9.61 -13.66 -2.99
C PRO A 53 9.29 -13.74 -4.49
N GLU A 54 8.15 -14.30 -4.88
CA GLU A 54 7.73 -14.35 -6.29
C GLU A 54 7.26 -12.98 -6.80
N GLU A 55 6.65 -12.14 -5.97
CA GLU A 55 6.30 -10.75 -6.34
C GLU A 55 7.58 -9.93 -6.58
N ILE A 56 8.55 -10.02 -5.68
CA ILE A 56 9.86 -9.36 -5.79
C ILE A 56 10.60 -9.81 -7.05
N LYS A 57 10.65 -11.12 -7.28
CA LYS A 57 11.35 -11.72 -8.43
C LYS A 57 10.70 -11.34 -9.75
N ARG A 58 9.36 -11.34 -9.81
CA ARG A 58 8.62 -11.07 -11.05
C ARG A 58 8.32 -9.60 -11.28
N LYS A 59 8.51 -8.76 -10.25
CA LYS A 59 8.27 -7.30 -10.28
C LYS A 59 6.82 -6.94 -10.61
N PHE A 60 5.88 -7.75 -10.13
CA PHE A 60 4.44 -7.46 -10.17
C PHE A 60 3.74 -8.14 -8.99
N SER A 61 2.68 -7.52 -8.48
CA SER A 61 1.90 -8.01 -7.35
C SER A 61 1.09 -9.26 -7.74
N ILE A 62 1.09 -10.27 -6.87
CA ILE A 62 0.37 -11.54 -7.02
C ILE A 62 -0.74 -11.64 -5.99
N ASN A 63 -0.48 -11.11 -4.79
CA ASN A 63 -1.39 -11.11 -3.66
C ASN A 63 -1.98 -9.73 -3.43
N THR A 64 -3.17 -9.69 -2.84
CA THR A 64 -3.72 -8.44 -2.32
C THR A 64 -3.10 -8.15 -0.95
N ALA A 65 -2.53 -6.97 -0.78
CA ALA A 65 -1.93 -6.52 0.47
C ALA A 65 -2.80 -5.44 1.15
N LEU A 66 -2.88 -5.50 2.50
CA LEU A 66 -3.56 -4.52 3.32
C LEU A 66 -2.53 -3.67 4.08
N ALA A 67 -2.48 -2.38 3.77
CA ALA A 67 -1.55 -1.45 4.40
C ALA A 67 -2.31 -0.27 5.03
N PRO A 68 -2.50 -0.26 6.37
CA PRO A 68 -3.19 0.82 7.05
C PRO A 68 -2.29 2.04 7.25
N CYS A 69 -2.84 3.23 7.09
CA CYS A 69 -2.22 4.50 7.43
C CYS A 69 -3.21 5.50 8.03
N GLU A 70 -2.69 6.56 8.66
CA GLU A 70 -3.50 7.65 9.22
C GLU A 70 -3.29 8.94 8.41
N TRP A 71 -4.37 9.60 8.02
CA TRP A 71 -4.31 10.91 7.36
C TRP A 71 -5.45 11.80 7.86
N LYS A 72 -5.10 12.98 8.41
CA LYS A 72 -6.07 13.97 8.93
C LYS A 72 -7.14 13.35 9.85
N GLU A 73 -6.71 12.53 10.81
CA GLU A 73 -7.56 11.77 11.75
C GLU A 73 -8.42 10.64 11.16
N TYR A 74 -8.33 10.38 9.86
CA TYR A 74 -8.96 9.21 9.24
C TYR A 74 -7.98 8.05 9.22
N LYS A 75 -8.48 6.85 9.55
CA LYS A 75 -7.76 5.61 9.26
C LYS A 75 -8.11 5.17 7.85
N ILE A 76 -7.09 5.06 7.02
CA ILE A 76 -7.17 4.60 5.65
C ILE A 76 -6.57 3.20 5.60
N ASN A 77 -7.35 2.22 5.15
CA ASN A 77 -6.88 0.89 4.83
C ASN A 77 -6.62 0.84 3.32
N VAL A 78 -5.35 0.94 2.92
CA VAL A 78 -4.96 0.81 1.52
C VAL A 78 -4.96 -0.67 1.17
N ILE A 79 -5.70 -1.03 0.14
CA ILE A 79 -5.79 -2.39 -0.40
C ILE A 79 -5.10 -2.35 -1.76
N ASP A 80 -3.85 -2.79 -1.78
CA ASP A 80 -3.05 -2.88 -2.99
C ASP A 80 -3.31 -4.23 -3.64
N THR A 81 -3.71 -4.24 -4.92
CA THR A 81 -4.10 -5.47 -5.63
C THR A 81 -3.21 -5.70 -6.84
N PRO A 82 -3.13 -6.97 -7.32
CA PRO A 82 -2.57 -7.30 -8.63
C PRO A 82 -3.12 -6.45 -9.79
#